data_AF-A0A6N2CP62-F1
#
_entry.id   AF-A0A6N2CP62-F1
#
_cell.length_a   1.000
_cell.length_b   1.000
_cell.length_c   1.000
_cell.angle_alpha   90.00
_cell.angle_beta   90.00
_cell.angle_gamma   90.00
#
_symmetry.space_group_name_H-M   'P 1'
#
loop_
_entity.id
_entity.type
_entity.pdbx_description
1 polymer ?
#
loop_
_entity_poly.entity_id
_entity_poly.type
_entity_poly.pdbx_seq_one_letter_code
_entity_poly.pdbx_strand_id
1 'polypeptide(L)'
;MLVEDPKYYRFCGYAEALGRGAGDLARKGISTIVGESDMSEREALACYRTMLFSMGVGCKRGDPEAGRIDSDKAREVMDAGGALPLATRLMHRLRFLSDGAVFGSEGFVRAWAERWQWATGRKKPVNPNCVGEDAGGGKYAVIKRLWR
;
A
#
# COMPACT_ATOMS: atom_id res chain seq x y z
N MET A 1 4.59 -17.11 1.87
CA MET A 1 4.16 -15.97 1.03
C MET A 1 5.43 -15.18 0.70
N LEU A 2 5.47 -14.24 -0.26
CA LEU A 2 6.71 -13.45 -0.49
C LEU A 2 7.10 -12.60 0.74
N VAL A 3 6.12 -12.32 1.62
CA VAL A 3 6.28 -11.58 2.86
C VAL A 3 5.41 -12.25 3.93
N GLU A 4 5.78 -12.13 5.21
CA GLU A 4 5.07 -12.73 6.35
C GLU A 4 3.65 -12.18 6.54
N ASP A 5 3.44 -10.88 6.30
CA ASP A 5 2.13 -10.24 6.39
C ASP A 5 1.75 -9.61 5.04
N PRO A 6 0.55 -9.93 4.49
CA PRO A 6 0.04 -9.33 3.27
C PRO A 6 0.11 -7.81 3.25
N LYS A 7 -0.06 -7.14 4.40
CA LYS A 7 -0.03 -5.68 4.48
C LYS A 7 1.31 -5.09 3.99
N TYR A 8 2.42 -5.81 4.17
CA TYR A 8 3.75 -5.35 3.78
C TYR A 8 4.06 -5.58 2.31
N TYR A 9 3.24 -6.34 1.59
CA TYR A 9 3.47 -6.60 0.17
C TYR A 9 2.75 -5.57 -0.70
N ARG A 10 3.51 -4.57 -1.19
CA ARG A 10 2.99 -3.41 -1.95
C ARG A 10 2.11 -3.78 -3.14
N PHE A 11 2.36 -4.91 -3.79
CA PHE A 11 1.70 -5.33 -5.04
C PHE A 11 0.50 -6.27 -4.82
N CYS A 12 -0.02 -6.40 -3.59
CA CYS A 12 -1.32 -7.02 -3.37
C CYS A 12 -2.44 -5.98 -3.23
N GLY A 13 -3.64 -6.37 -3.66
CA GLY A 13 -4.84 -5.53 -3.54
C GLY A 13 -5.16 -5.16 -2.09
N TYR A 14 -4.81 -6.00 -1.11
CA TYR A 14 -5.01 -5.68 0.30
C TYR A 14 -4.17 -4.49 0.77
N ALA A 15 -2.85 -4.51 0.50
CA ALA A 15 -1.96 -3.42 0.87
C ALA A 15 -2.32 -2.14 0.12
N GLU A 16 -2.73 -2.24 -1.15
CA GLU A 16 -3.23 -1.12 -1.92
C GLU A 16 -4.51 -0.51 -1.32
N ALA A 17 -5.43 -1.34 -0.84
CA ALA A 17 -6.66 -0.89 -0.19
C ALA A 17 -6.42 -0.22 1.18
N LEU A 18 -5.34 -0.58 1.88
CA LEU A 18 -4.88 0.12 3.09
C LEU A 18 -4.33 1.52 2.80
N GLY A 19 -3.74 1.70 1.61
CA GLY A 19 -3.28 3.01 1.11
C GLY A 19 -4.45 3.98 0.87
N ARG A 20 -4.26 5.27 1.22
CA ARG A 20 -5.17 6.33 0.78
C ARG A 20 -4.73 6.82 -0.60
N GLY A 21 -5.67 6.98 -1.54
CA GLY A 21 -5.40 7.34 -2.94
C GLY A 21 -6.02 6.35 -3.92
N ALA A 22 -5.24 5.87 -4.90
CA ALA A 22 -5.68 5.00 -6.00
C ALA A 22 -6.31 3.64 -5.60
N GLY A 23 -6.32 3.30 -4.31
CA GLY A 23 -6.90 2.07 -3.78
C GLY A 23 -8.44 2.03 -3.67
N ASP A 24 -9.17 3.01 -4.22
CA ASP A 24 -10.64 2.99 -4.23
C ASP A 24 -11.21 1.77 -4.97
N LEU A 25 -10.59 1.39 -6.09
CA LEU A 25 -10.96 0.18 -6.82
C LEU A 25 -10.65 -1.08 -6.01
N ALA A 26 -9.49 -1.13 -5.33
CA ALA A 26 -9.13 -2.25 -4.49
C ALA A 26 -10.08 -2.41 -3.30
N ARG A 27 -10.50 -1.31 -2.66
CA ARG A 27 -11.51 -1.30 -1.60
C ARG A 27 -12.85 -1.82 -2.09
N LYS A 28 -13.34 -1.29 -3.23
CA LYS A 28 -14.59 -1.76 -3.84
C LYS A 28 -14.52 -3.25 -4.15
N GLY A 29 -13.42 -3.72 -4.74
CA GLY A 29 -13.20 -5.14 -5.02
C GLY A 29 -13.21 -5.99 -3.75
N ILE A 30 -12.57 -5.54 -2.68
CA ILE A 30 -12.61 -6.22 -1.37
C ILE A 30 -14.03 -6.27 -0.82
N SER A 31 -14.78 -5.15 -0.85
CA SER A 31 -16.19 -5.13 -0.43
C SER A 31 -17.04 -6.11 -1.24
N THR A 32 -16.82 -6.21 -2.55
CA THR A 32 -17.49 -7.20 -3.41
C THR A 32 -17.14 -8.64 -3.02
N ILE A 33 -15.88 -8.93 -2.69
CA ILE A 33 -15.44 -10.27 -2.29
C ILE A 33 -16.02 -10.67 -0.93
N VAL A 34 -16.07 -9.73 0.02
CA VAL A 34 -16.62 -9.98 1.37
C VAL A 34 -18.15 -10.15 1.32
N GLY A 35 -18.82 -9.57 0.32
CA GLY A 35 -20.20 -9.90 -0.01
C GLY A 35 -21.28 -9.23 0.85
N GLU A 36 -20.91 -8.31 1.75
CA GLU A 36 -21.85 -7.59 2.62
C GLU A 36 -21.93 -6.10 2.26
N SER A 37 -23.14 -5.62 1.94
CA SER A 37 -23.41 -4.25 1.49
C SER A 37 -23.38 -3.20 2.60
N ASP A 38 -23.62 -3.61 3.85
CA ASP A 38 -23.77 -2.69 5.00
C ASP A 38 -22.49 -2.54 5.84
N MET A 39 -21.43 -3.25 5.46
CA MET A 39 -20.14 -3.19 6.16
C MET A 39 -19.40 -1.89 5.86
N SER A 40 -18.86 -1.27 6.90
CA SER A 40 -17.90 -0.17 6.72
C SER A 40 -16.65 -0.67 6.00
N GLU A 41 -15.93 0.23 5.32
CA GLU A 41 -14.64 -0.06 4.71
C GLU A 41 -13.66 -0.75 5.68
N ARG A 42 -13.73 -0.38 6.96
CA ARG A 42 -12.85 -0.93 8.00
C ARG A 42 -13.18 -2.39 8.28
N GLU A 43 -14.45 -2.71 8.37
CA GLU A 43 -14.92 -4.07 8.63
C GLU A 43 -14.69 -4.96 7.42
N ALA A 44 -14.93 -4.46 6.20
CA ALA A 44 -14.61 -5.19 4.97
C ALA A 44 -13.11 -5.53 4.87
N LEU A 45 -12.23 -4.57 5.17
CA LEU A 45 -10.78 -4.82 5.21
C LEU A 45 -10.37 -5.80 6.32
N ALA A 46 -11.02 -5.75 7.47
CA ALA A 46 -10.76 -6.66 8.58
C ALA A 46 -11.20 -8.10 8.22
N CYS A 47 -12.42 -8.25 7.72
CA CYS A 47 -12.97 -9.53 7.26
C CYS A 47 -12.11 -10.14 6.15
N TYR A 48 -11.71 -9.34 5.16
CA TYR A 48 -10.82 -9.80 4.10
C TYR A 48 -9.43 -10.20 4.63
N ARG A 49 -8.88 -9.50 5.63
CA ARG A 49 -7.62 -9.91 6.28
C ARG A 49 -7.78 -11.26 6.95
N THR A 50 -8.86 -11.49 7.68
CA THR A 50 -9.20 -12.78 8.30
C THR A 50 -9.26 -13.89 7.24
N MET A 51 -9.92 -13.65 6.10
CA MET A 51 -9.95 -14.59 4.97
C MET A 51 -8.55 -14.88 4.39
N LEU A 52 -7.69 -13.86 4.22
CA LEU A 52 -6.34 -14.06 3.71
C LEU A 52 -5.51 -14.97 4.62
N PHE A 53 -5.62 -14.78 5.94
CA PHE A 53 -4.90 -15.59 6.92
C PHE A 53 -5.48 -17.00 7.04
N SER A 54 -6.81 -17.16 7.02
CA SER A 54 -7.44 -18.49 7.08
C SER A 54 -7.11 -19.34 5.84
N MET A 55 -7.13 -18.74 4.65
CA MET A 55 -6.74 -19.42 3.41
C MET A 55 -5.24 -19.71 3.34
N GLY A 56 -4.40 -18.89 3.99
CA GLY A 56 -2.94 -19.05 3.94
C GLY A 56 -2.37 -20.07 4.94
N VAL A 57 -3.12 -20.39 6.00
CA VAL A 57 -2.84 -21.54 6.88
C VAL A 57 -3.28 -22.85 6.24
N GLY A 58 -4.37 -22.82 5.46
CA GLY A 58 -4.92 -24.00 4.80
C GLY A 58 -3.93 -24.67 3.84
N CYS A 59 -3.75 -25.99 3.99
CA CYS A 59 -3.08 -26.81 2.99
C CYS A 59 -3.87 -26.73 1.67
N LYS A 60 -3.22 -26.37 0.56
CA LYS A 60 -3.83 -26.64 -0.75
C LYS A 60 -4.00 -28.16 -0.88
N ARG A 61 -5.15 -28.58 -1.40
CA ARG A 61 -5.56 -29.98 -1.57
C ARG A 61 -4.39 -30.85 -2.06
N GLY A 62 -3.78 -31.63 -1.15
CA GLY A 62 -2.73 -32.60 -1.45
C GLY A 62 -1.31 -32.27 -0.97
N ASP A 63 -1.05 -31.10 -0.36
CA ASP A 63 0.30 -30.75 0.13
C ASP A 63 0.24 -30.16 1.56
N PRO A 64 0.69 -30.91 2.58
CA PRO A 64 0.75 -30.47 3.98
C PRO A 64 1.67 -29.26 4.23
N GLU A 65 2.66 -29.00 3.37
CA GLU A 65 3.57 -27.85 3.46
C GLU A 65 3.10 -26.64 2.64
N ALA A 66 1.95 -26.75 1.96
CA ALA A 66 1.44 -25.64 1.14
C ALA A 66 0.93 -24.44 1.95
N GLY A 67 0.71 -24.61 3.27
CA GLY A 67 0.44 -23.51 4.19
C GLY A 67 1.68 -22.63 4.30
N ARG A 68 1.59 -21.38 3.83
CA ARG A 68 2.74 -20.46 3.80
C ARG A 68 2.65 -19.34 4.83
N ILE A 69 1.70 -19.43 5.75
CA ILE A 69 1.47 -18.50 6.84
C ILE A 69 1.64 -19.27 8.15
N ASP A 70 2.39 -18.67 9.06
CA ASP A 70 2.59 -19.16 10.42
C ASP A 70 1.25 -19.28 11.16
N SER A 71 1.01 -20.43 11.80
CA SER A 71 -0.26 -20.73 12.47
C SER A 71 -0.52 -19.83 13.68
N ASP A 72 0.53 -19.45 14.41
CA ASP A 72 0.40 -18.58 15.59
C ASP A 72 0.06 -17.16 15.13
N LYS A 73 0.69 -16.70 14.05
CA LYS A 73 0.37 -15.40 13.46
C LYS A 73 -1.05 -15.34 12.92
N ALA A 74 -1.51 -16.42 12.29
CA ALA A 74 -2.90 -16.51 11.85
C ALA A 74 -3.86 -16.46 13.02
N ARG A 75 -3.59 -17.21 14.10
CA ARG A 75 -4.41 -17.17 15.31
C ARG A 75 -4.49 -15.77 15.92
N GLU A 76 -3.37 -15.06 16.03
CA GLU A 76 -3.34 -13.66 16.48
C GLU A 76 -4.26 -12.76 15.63
N VAL A 77 -4.23 -12.95 14.30
CA VAL A 77 -5.07 -12.17 13.38
C VAL A 77 -6.55 -12.55 13.52
N MET A 78 -6.87 -13.82 13.72
CA MET A 78 -8.25 -14.28 13.97
C MET A 78 -8.79 -13.74 15.30
N ASP A 79 -7.98 -13.80 16.37
CA ASP A 79 -8.34 -13.31 17.70
C ASP A 79 -8.56 -11.79 17.70
N ALA A 80 -7.81 -11.06 16.87
CA ALA A 80 -8.01 -9.63 16.63
C ALA A 80 -9.14 -9.29 15.64
N GLY A 81 -9.88 -10.29 15.13
CA GLY A 81 -10.93 -10.11 14.13
C GLY A 81 -10.45 -9.51 12.80
N GLY A 82 -9.16 -9.65 12.49
CA GLY A 82 -8.54 -9.04 11.31
C GLY A 82 -8.36 -7.52 11.40
N ALA A 83 -8.67 -6.90 12.54
CA ALA A 83 -8.53 -5.45 12.70
C ALA A 83 -7.04 -5.05 12.76
N LEU A 84 -6.71 -3.93 12.12
CA LEU A 84 -5.40 -3.31 12.24
C LEU A 84 -5.47 -2.07 13.14
N PRO A 85 -4.53 -1.89 14.08
CA PRO A 85 -4.43 -0.67 14.87
C PRO A 85 -4.37 0.59 13.99
N LEU A 86 -4.93 1.69 14.49
CA LEU A 86 -4.96 2.96 13.76
C LEU A 86 -3.55 3.42 13.35
N ALA A 87 -2.59 3.31 14.28
CA ALA A 87 -1.19 3.65 14.03
C ALA A 87 -0.64 2.87 12.82
N THR A 88 -0.84 1.54 12.78
CA THR A 88 -0.41 0.68 11.67
C THR A 88 -1.01 1.12 10.34
N ARG A 89 -2.31 1.47 10.33
CA ARG A 89 -2.99 1.95 9.11
C ARG A 89 -2.44 3.31 8.64
N LEU A 90 -2.18 4.22 9.56
CA LEU A 90 -1.59 5.53 9.24
C LEU A 90 -0.16 5.36 8.69
N MET A 91 0.63 4.48 9.29
CA MET A 91 1.98 4.16 8.80
C MET A 91 1.94 3.53 7.41
N HIS A 92 0.96 2.67 7.11
CA HIS A 92 0.74 2.17 5.75
C HIS A 92 0.41 3.29 4.77
N ARG A 93 -0.47 4.23 5.14
CA ARG A 93 -0.81 5.36 4.29
C ARG A 93 0.40 6.26 4.02
N LEU A 94 1.19 6.55 5.05
CA LEU A 94 2.44 7.31 4.95
C LEU A 94 3.43 6.60 4.02
N ARG A 95 3.65 5.29 4.23
CA ARG A 95 4.53 4.50 3.37
C ARG A 95 4.05 4.50 1.92
N PHE A 96 2.77 4.26 1.66
CA PHE A 96 2.23 4.26 0.29
C PHE A 96 2.30 5.64 -0.37
N LEU A 97 2.20 6.72 0.41
CA LEU A 97 2.34 8.10 -0.04
C LEU A 97 3.79 8.43 -0.39
N SER A 98 4.76 8.07 0.47
CA SER A 98 6.16 8.49 0.35
C SER A 98 7.02 7.56 -0.49
N ASP A 99 6.68 6.27 -0.54
CA ASP A 99 7.50 5.25 -1.19
C ASP A 99 7.57 5.46 -2.71
N GLY A 100 8.77 5.74 -3.20
CA GLY A 100 9.03 6.09 -4.59
C GLY A 100 8.49 7.44 -5.03
N ALA A 101 8.34 8.35 -4.08
CA ALA A 101 7.97 9.72 -4.34
C ALA A 101 8.97 10.72 -3.73
N VAL A 102 9.13 11.84 -4.42
CA VAL A 102 9.91 12.99 -3.97
C VAL A 102 8.97 14.19 -3.99
N PHE A 103 8.85 14.86 -2.84
CA PHE A 103 7.98 16.02 -2.64
C PHE A 103 8.83 17.20 -2.15
N GLY A 104 8.41 18.42 -2.47
CA GLY A 104 9.04 19.63 -1.96
C GLY A 104 8.70 20.83 -2.81
N SER A 105 9.47 21.91 -2.64
CA SER A 105 9.40 23.05 -3.54
C SER A 105 9.77 22.63 -4.97
N GLU A 106 9.21 23.31 -5.97
CA GLU A 106 9.48 22.99 -7.37
C GLU A 106 10.98 22.96 -7.67
N GLY A 107 11.73 23.95 -7.16
CA GLY A 107 13.19 24.02 -7.31
C GLY A 107 13.92 22.83 -6.70
N PHE A 108 13.51 22.38 -5.50
CA PHE A 108 14.11 21.21 -4.86
C PHE A 108 13.88 19.94 -5.67
N VAL A 109 12.65 19.71 -6.13
CA VAL A 109 12.28 18.50 -6.86
C VAL A 109 12.94 18.46 -8.23
N ARG A 110 13.04 19.61 -8.92
CA ARG A 110 13.76 19.73 -10.20
C ARG A 110 15.25 19.47 -10.06
N ALA A 111 15.90 20.10 -9.09
CA ALA A 111 17.32 19.86 -8.80
C ALA A 111 17.60 18.41 -8.40
N TRP A 112 16.68 17.78 -7.65
CA TRP A 112 16.78 16.35 -7.35
C TRP A 112 16.67 15.49 -8.62
N ALA A 113 15.72 15.80 -9.51
CA ALA A 113 15.50 15.06 -10.76
C ALA A 113 16.71 15.12 -11.69
N GLU A 114 17.36 16.28 -11.81
CA GLU A 114 18.57 16.47 -12.60
C GLU A 114 19.74 15.64 -12.04
N ARG A 115 19.96 15.72 -10.72
CA ARG A 115 20.98 14.88 -10.05
C ARG A 115 20.72 13.39 -10.24
N TRP A 116 19.46 12.98 -10.12
CA TRP A 116 19.06 11.59 -10.32
C TRP A 116 19.27 11.13 -11.76
N GLN A 117 18.95 11.97 -12.74
CA GLN A 117 19.18 11.67 -14.15
C GLN A 117 20.66 11.49 -14.47
N TRP A 118 21.50 12.38 -13.94
CA TRP A 118 22.97 12.27 -14.06
C TRP A 118 23.49 10.98 -13.44
N ALA A 119 23.12 10.69 -12.19
CA ALA A 119 23.59 9.52 -11.46
C ALA A 119 23.15 8.19 -12.10
N THR A 120 21.97 8.15 -12.74
CA THR A 120 21.42 6.94 -13.36
C THR A 120 21.67 6.81 -14.86
N GLY A 121 22.26 7.83 -15.50
CA GLY A 121 22.48 7.84 -16.95
C GLY A 121 21.19 7.84 -17.79
N ARG A 122 20.06 8.27 -17.20
CA ARG A 122 18.76 8.26 -17.89
C ARG A 122 18.73 9.28 -19.04
N LYS A 123 18.35 8.84 -20.24
CA LYS A 123 18.22 9.72 -21.41
C LYS A 123 17.08 10.75 -21.30
N LYS A 124 16.00 10.41 -20.59
CA LYS A 124 14.84 11.30 -20.40
C LYS A 124 14.77 11.79 -18.95
N PRO A 125 14.58 13.10 -18.72
CA PRO A 125 14.36 13.64 -17.38
C PRO A 125 13.03 13.15 -16.81
N VAL A 126 12.96 13.02 -15.49
CA VAL A 126 11.70 12.79 -14.80
C VAL A 126 11.06 14.14 -14.52
N ASN A 127 9.89 14.39 -15.13
CA ASN A 127 9.22 15.69 -14.98
C ASN A 127 8.49 15.77 -13.63
N PRO A 128 8.79 16.78 -12.80
CA PRO A 128 8.00 17.08 -11.61
C PRO A 128 6.59 17.52 -11.98
N ASN A 129 5.58 16.99 -11.29
CA ASN A 129 4.20 17.45 -11.40
C ASN A 129 3.95 18.56 -10.37
N CYS A 130 3.44 19.71 -10.81
CA CYS A 130 3.00 20.76 -9.88
C CYS A 130 1.77 20.28 -9.10
N VAL A 131 1.78 20.46 -7.77
CA VAL A 131 0.71 20.01 -6.87
C VAL A 131 -0.12 21.19 -6.35
N GLY A 132 0.47 22.38 -6.29
CA GLY A 132 -0.21 23.58 -5.82
C GLY A 132 0.78 24.68 -5.41
N GLU A 133 0.23 25.81 -4.99
CA GLU A 133 0.94 26.98 -4.49
C GLU A 133 0.56 27.23 -3.04
N ASP A 134 1.51 27.67 -2.21
CA ASP A 134 1.20 28.18 -0.87
C ASP A 134 0.68 29.63 -0.92
N ALA A 135 0.20 30.10 0.23
CA ALA A 135 -0.28 31.48 0.40
C ALA A 135 0.79 32.56 0.12
N GLY A 136 2.08 32.19 0.06
CA GLY A 136 3.20 33.06 -0.30
C GLY A 136 3.63 32.96 -1.76
N GLY A 137 2.93 32.18 -2.60
CA GLY A 137 3.25 31.97 -4.02
C GLY A 137 4.34 30.92 -4.28
N GLY A 138 4.78 30.18 -3.25
CA GLY A 138 5.70 29.06 -3.37
C GLY A 138 5.06 27.85 -4.04
N LYS A 139 5.62 27.40 -5.16
CA LYS A 139 5.15 26.22 -5.90
C LYS A 139 5.69 24.92 -5.30
N TYR A 140 4.83 23.94 -5.12
CA TYR A 140 5.18 22.60 -4.71
C TYR A 140 5.06 21.63 -5.87
N ALA A 141 6.04 20.73 -5.98
CA ALA A 141 6.04 19.69 -6.98
C ALA A 141 6.17 18.31 -6.34
N VAL A 142 5.76 17.30 -7.10
CA VAL A 142 5.93 15.90 -6.77
C VAL A 142 6.40 15.11 -7.98
N ILE A 143 7.36 14.22 -7.74
CA ILE A 143 7.62 13.09 -8.62
C ILE A 143 7.06 11.85 -7.93
N LYS A 144 6.25 11.05 -8.64
CA LYS A 144 5.74 9.77 -8.15
C LYS A 144 6.28 8.64 -9.01
N ARG A 145 6.30 7.42 -8.47
CA ARG A 145 6.62 6.17 -9.21
C ARG A 145 8.05 6.11 -9.73
N LEU A 146 9.03 6.54 -8.93
CA LEU A 146 10.46 6.52 -9.33
C LEU A 146 11.03 5.13 -9.63
N TRP A 147 10.56 4.13 -8.90
CA TRP A 147 11.01 2.73 -9.00
C TRP A 147 10.04 1.85 -9.81
N ARG A 148 9.07 2.47 -10.50
CA ARG A 148 8.02 1.76 -11.25
C ARG A 148 8.30 1.76 -12.75
#